data_AF-A0A7X4CXK1-F1
#
_entry.id   AF-A0A7X4CXK1-F1
#
_cell.length_a   1.000
_cell.length_b   1.000
_cell.length_c   1.000
_cell.angle_alpha   90.00
_cell.angle_beta   90.00
_cell.angle_gamma   90.00
#
_symmetry.space_group_name_H-M   'P 1'
#
loop_
_entity.id
_entity.type
_entity.pdbx_description
1 polymer ?
#
loop_
_entity_poly.entity_id
_entity_poly.type
_entity_poly.pdbx_seq_one_letter_code
_entity_poly.pdbx_strand_id
1 'polypeptide(L)'
;MLRPLIAALTALHFVASAAVAADRHISIEDLYAAFQAGDLETVMAFKAKDEGTDFVFYGRSTATLLHSAAIYNQPRIAAALMDDGLPVNIRTKRKLATPLAVAGYFCALETGLLFLARGAEVNAVNKDGFTALIAAVWGDCPELIGPLLDHGADPMIAARGRSLPEDERGFRAVDFARKHNPALLETRAGKRLVAQTEAGEGCDGARAIESDTTLEKLAARVLGDADKWRAIAKANNLGSDGYRLGDCLKLPA
;
A
#
# COMPACT_ATOMS: atom_id res chain seq x y z
N MET A 1 -23.82 -54.58 14.60
CA MET A 1 -22.53 -54.01 15.03
C MET A 1 -21.83 -53.14 13.97
N LEU A 2 -22.50 -52.66 12.90
CA LEU A 2 -21.84 -51.93 11.79
C LEU A 2 -21.84 -50.38 11.89
N ARG A 3 -22.59 -49.76 12.81
CA ARG A 3 -22.68 -48.29 12.92
C ARG A 3 -21.38 -47.54 13.28
N PRO A 4 -20.46 -48.04 14.13
CA PRO A 4 -19.25 -47.28 14.47
C PRO A 4 -18.20 -47.24 13.35
N LEU A 5 -18.22 -48.19 12.41
CA LEU A 5 -17.27 -48.26 11.29
C LEU A 5 -17.52 -47.18 10.24
N ILE A 6 -18.78 -46.78 10.02
CA ILE A 6 -19.14 -45.74 9.03
C ILE A 6 -18.73 -44.33 9.53
N ALA A 7 -18.84 -44.07 10.83
CA ALA A 7 -18.41 -42.81 11.43
C ALA A 7 -16.88 -42.64 11.38
N ALA A 8 -16.13 -43.72 11.59
CA ALA A 8 -14.67 -43.70 11.47
C ALA A 8 -14.20 -43.50 10.01
N LEU A 9 -14.89 -44.12 9.04
CA LEU A 9 -14.54 -44.01 7.61
C LEU A 9 -14.83 -42.60 7.03
N THR A 10 -15.91 -41.97 7.50
CA THR A 10 -16.28 -40.59 7.11
C THR A 10 -15.36 -39.55 7.73
N ALA A 11 -14.95 -39.74 9.00
CA ALA A 11 -13.91 -38.94 9.61
C ALA A 11 -12.55 -39.09 8.90
N LEU A 12 -12.18 -40.31 8.48
CA LEU A 12 -10.94 -40.54 7.73
C LEU A 12 -10.96 -39.90 6.34
N HIS A 13 -12.08 -39.96 5.62
CA HIS A 13 -12.22 -39.30 4.31
C HIS A 13 -12.17 -37.76 4.42
N PHE A 14 -12.77 -37.20 5.47
CA PHE A 14 -12.75 -35.76 5.71
C PHE A 14 -11.34 -35.26 6.08
N VAL A 15 -10.63 -36.00 6.93
CA VAL A 15 -9.23 -35.70 7.30
C VAL A 15 -8.29 -35.89 6.11
N ALA A 16 -8.50 -36.90 5.26
CA ALA A 16 -7.72 -37.10 4.04
C ALA A 16 -7.95 -35.99 2.99
N SER A 17 -9.19 -35.51 2.83
CA SER A 17 -9.52 -34.39 1.94
C SER A 17 -8.88 -33.07 2.43
N ALA A 18 -8.89 -32.84 3.75
CA ALA A 18 -8.22 -31.69 4.37
C ALA A 18 -6.69 -31.79 4.29
N ALA A 19 -6.11 -33.00 4.38
CA ALA A 19 -4.67 -33.23 4.26
C ALA A 19 -4.16 -33.13 2.81
N VAL A 20 -4.96 -33.53 1.81
CA VAL A 20 -4.61 -33.38 0.38
C VAL A 20 -4.59 -31.90 -0.04
N ALA A 21 -5.38 -31.03 0.60
CA ALA A 21 -5.28 -29.59 0.41
C ALA A 21 -3.99 -28.99 1.02
N ALA A 22 -3.43 -29.63 2.06
CA ALA A 22 -2.27 -29.13 2.79
C ALA A 22 -0.92 -29.34 2.07
N ASP A 23 -0.82 -30.22 1.07
CA ASP A 23 0.45 -30.53 0.37
C ASP A 23 0.55 -29.95 -1.05
N ARG A 24 -0.36 -29.07 -1.46
CA ARG A 24 -0.22 -28.39 -2.75
C ARG A 24 0.93 -27.38 -2.68
N HIS A 25 1.99 -27.62 -3.45
CA HIS A 25 3.04 -26.63 -3.71
C HIS A 25 2.41 -25.45 -4.46
N ILE A 26 2.36 -24.28 -3.82
CA ILE A 26 1.86 -23.05 -4.44
C ILE A 26 3.03 -22.44 -5.22
N SER A 27 2.92 -22.42 -6.55
CA SER A 27 3.93 -21.76 -7.39
C SER A 27 3.82 -20.22 -7.30
N ILE A 28 4.84 -19.51 -7.79
CA ILE A 28 4.76 -18.04 -7.89
C ILE A 28 3.64 -17.62 -8.84
N GLU A 29 3.39 -18.39 -9.90
CA GLU A 29 2.29 -18.16 -10.83
C GLU A 29 0.92 -18.33 -10.16
N ASP A 30 0.74 -19.37 -9.36
CA ASP A 30 -0.48 -19.60 -8.57
C ASP A 30 -0.70 -18.44 -7.58
N LEU A 31 0.37 -17.95 -6.97
CA LEU A 31 0.31 -16.81 -6.07
C LEU A 31 -0.08 -15.51 -6.78
N TYR A 32 0.42 -15.26 -8.01
CA TYR A 32 -0.03 -14.12 -8.80
C TYR A 32 -1.50 -14.22 -9.20
N ALA A 33 -1.96 -15.41 -9.61
CA ALA A 33 -3.37 -15.64 -9.87
C ALA A 33 -4.22 -15.40 -8.61
N ALA A 34 -3.73 -15.78 -7.43
CA ALA A 34 -4.40 -15.54 -6.16
C ALA A 34 -4.54 -14.04 -5.86
N PHE A 35 -3.48 -13.25 -6.05
CA PHE A 35 -3.59 -11.78 -5.91
C PHE A 35 -4.52 -11.15 -6.96
N GLN A 36 -4.52 -11.62 -8.20
CA GLN A 36 -5.44 -11.13 -9.22
C GLN A 36 -6.91 -11.45 -8.88
N ALA A 37 -7.16 -12.65 -8.35
CA ALA A 37 -8.50 -13.10 -7.98
C ALA A 37 -8.97 -12.59 -6.60
N GLY A 38 -8.07 -12.02 -5.79
CA GLY A 38 -8.37 -11.67 -4.39
C GLY A 38 -8.52 -12.91 -3.49
N ASP A 39 -7.90 -14.03 -3.85
CA ASP A 39 -7.92 -15.28 -3.09
C ASP A 39 -7.02 -15.18 -1.85
N LEU A 40 -7.63 -14.70 -0.77
CA LEU A 40 -6.99 -14.55 0.53
C LEU A 40 -6.48 -15.89 1.08
N GLU A 41 -7.21 -16.98 0.89
CA GLU A 41 -6.88 -18.29 1.46
C GLU A 41 -5.58 -18.81 0.86
N THR A 42 -5.45 -18.75 -0.46
CA THR A 42 -4.21 -19.16 -1.16
C THR A 42 -3.02 -18.29 -0.76
N VAL A 43 -3.20 -16.96 -0.64
CA VAL A 43 -2.10 -16.07 -0.22
C VAL A 43 -1.64 -16.36 1.21
N MET A 44 -2.57 -16.56 2.15
CA MET A 44 -2.22 -16.86 3.53
C MET A 44 -1.63 -18.28 3.67
N ALA A 45 -2.12 -19.25 2.91
CA ALA A 45 -1.53 -20.59 2.85
C ALA A 45 -0.10 -20.57 2.30
N PHE A 46 0.19 -19.73 1.30
CA PHE A 46 1.55 -19.51 0.81
C PHE A 46 2.44 -18.95 1.92
N LYS A 47 2.00 -17.88 2.60
CA LYS A 47 2.77 -17.26 3.68
C LYS A 47 3.09 -18.22 4.82
N ALA A 48 2.12 -19.05 5.22
CA ALA A 48 2.29 -19.97 6.35
C ALA A 48 3.32 -21.09 6.09
N LYS A 49 3.55 -21.46 4.82
CA LYS A 49 4.50 -22.52 4.43
C LYS A 49 5.93 -22.00 4.25
N ASP A 50 6.08 -20.73 3.91
CA ASP A 50 7.36 -20.15 3.55
C ASP A 50 7.91 -19.31 4.73
N GLU A 51 8.43 -20.01 5.74
CA GLU A 51 9.02 -19.41 6.95
C GLU A 51 10.24 -18.54 6.58
N GLY A 52 9.99 -17.29 6.18
CA GLY A 52 11.02 -16.24 6.11
C GLY A 52 11.21 -15.56 4.75
N THR A 53 10.51 -15.95 3.70
CA THR A 53 10.50 -15.18 2.45
C THR A 53 9.17 -14.45 2.26
N ASP A 54 9.05 -13.31 2.94
CA ASP A 54 8.04 -12.30 2.58
C ASP A 54 8.23 -11.74 1.14
N PHE A 55 9.19 -12.26 0.35
CA PHE A 55 9.60 -11.75 -0.96
C PHE A 55 9.15 -12.66 -2.12
N VAL A 56 8.57 -12.05 -3.14
CA VAL A 56 8.19 -12.63 -4.43
C VAL A 56 8.92 -11.93 -5.58
N PHE A 57 9.22 -12.63 -6.67
CA PHE A 57 9.92 -12.06 -7.82
C PHE A 57 8.97 -11.51 -8.88
N TYR A 58 8.71 -10.20 -8.87
CA TYR A 58 7.94 -9.53 -9.93
C TYR A 58 8.89 -9.00 -11.02
N GLY A 59 8.99 -9.74 -12.12
CA GLY A 59 9.93 -9.44 -13.21
C GLY A 59 11.39 -9.50 -12.74
N ARG A 60 12.10 -8.37 -12.81
CA ARG A 60 13.50 -8.23 -12.32
C ARG A 60 13.60 -7.68 -10.89
N SER A 61 12.47 -7.52 -10.19
CA SER A 61 12.40 -6.95 -8.84
C SER A 61 11.92 -7.97 -7.81
N THR A 62 12.39 -7.83 -6.57
CA THR A 62 11.86 -8.53 -5.41
C THR A 62 10.72 -7.68 -4.83
N ALA A 63 9.47 -8.05 -5.10
CA ALA A 63 8.30 -7.55 -4.39
C ALA A 63 8.14 -8.30 -3.06
N THR A 64 7.34 -7.78 -2.13
CA THR A 64 6.85 -8.59 -0.99
C THR A 64 5.37 -8.89 -1.15
N LEU A 65 4.78 -9.74 -0.31
CA LEU A 65 3.33 -9.98 -0.34
C LEU A 65 2.53 -8.68 -0.24
N LEU A 66 2.97 -7.70 0.57
CA LEU A 66 2.34 -6.37 0.62
C LEU A 66 2.52 -5.55 -0.67
N HIS A 67 3.66 -5.67 -1.35
CA HIS A 67 3.84 -5.03 -2.66
C HIS A 67 2.94 -5.68 -3.72
N SER A 68 2.77 -7.00 -3.73
CA SER A 68 1.83 -7.66 -4.63
C SER A 68 0.39 -7.24 -4.33
N ALA A 69 0.01 -7.16 -3.05
CA ALA A 69 -1.30 -6.61 -2.69
C ALA A 69 -1.50 -5.19 -3.22
N ALA A 70 -0.44 -4.36 -3.21
CA ALA A 70 -0.46 -3.04 -3.83
C ALA A 70 -0.61 -3.12 -5.35
N ILE A 71 0.19 -3.92 -6.06
CA ILE A 71 0.15 -4.07 -7.52
C ILE A 71 -1.25 -4.45 -8.01
N TYR A 72 -1.92 -5.35 -7.30
CA TYR A 72 -3.24 -5.88 -7.68
C TYR A 72 -4.40 -5.19 -6.96
N ASN A 73 -4.13 -4.11 -6.22
CA ASN A 73 -5.10 -3.36 -5.42
C ASN A 73 -6.01 -4.26 -4.54
N GLN A 74 -5.39 -5.10 -3.71
CA GLN A 74 -6.04 -6.06 -2.84
C GLN A 74 -5.99 -5.64 -1.36
N PRO A 75 -6.89 -4.73 -0.90
CA PRO A 75 -6.82 -4.21 0.46
C PRO A 75 -7.18 -5.26 1.52
N ARG A 76 -8.06 -6.23 1.21
CA ARG A 76 -8.38 -7.33 2.14
C ARG A 76 -7.18 -8.23 2.42
N ILE A 77 -6.42 -8.55 1.37
CA ILE A 77 -5.19 -9.34 1.49
C ILE A 77 -4.13 -8.54 2.25
N ALA A 78 -3.92 -7.26 1.88
CA ALA A 78 -3.00 -6.38 2.59
C ALA A 78 -3.32 -6.28 4.08
N ALA A 79 -4.59 -6.12 4.44
CA ALA A 79 -5.03 -6.06 5.84
C ALA A 79 -4.70 -7.34 6.60
N ALA A 80 -5.02 -8.51 6.04
CA ALA A 80 -4.73 -9.79 6.66
C ALA A 80 -3.22 -10.02 6.85
N LEU A 81 -2.42 -9.68 5.84
CA LEU A 81 -0.96 -9.79 5.91
C LEU A 81 -0.36 -8.90 7.02
N MET A 82 -0.86 -7.67 7.17
CA MET A 82 -0.43 -6.78 8.26
C MET A 82 -0.93 -7.24 9.63
N ASP A 83 -2.16 -7.78 9.71
CA ASP A 83 -2.72 -8.36 10.94
C ASP A 83 -1.90 -9.61 11.36
N ASP A 84 -1.28 -10.32 10.41
CA ASP A 84 -0.33 -11.42 10.60
C ASP A 84 1.13 -10.95 10.81
N GLY A 85 1.34 -9.65 11.02
CA GLY A 85 2.63 -9.08 11.44
C GLY A 85 3.56 -8.59 10.33
N LEU A 86 3.15 -8.59 9.05
CA LEU A 86 3.97 -7.96 8.01
C LEU A 86 4.06 -6.44 8.23
N PRO A 87 5.27 -5.86 8.28
CA PRO A 87 5.42 -4.43 8.51
C PRO A 87 4.97 -3.62 7.28
N VAL A 88 4.13 -2.61 7.50
CA VAL A 88 3.59 -1.74 6.44
C VAL A 88 4.67 -1.02 5.62
N ASN A 89 5.82 -0.74 6.24
CA ASN A 89 6.95 -0.03 5.63
C ASN A 89 8.03 -0.97 5.04
N ILE A 90 7.70 -2.24 4.79
CA ILE A 90 8.64 -3.21 4.22
C ILE A 90 9.20 -2.74 2.88
N ARG A 91 10.52 -2.86 2.67
CA ARG A 91 11.19 -2.36 1.46
C ARG A 91 11.60 -3.48 0.52
N THR A 92 11.39 -3.28 -0.79
CA THR A 92 11.95 -4.18 -1.83
C THR A 92 13.48 -4.21 -1.75
N LYS A 93 14.13 -5.37 -1.94
CA LYS A 93 15.60 -5.50 -1.76
C LYS A 93 16.41 -4.64 -2.73
N ARG A 94 15.94 -4.48 -3.98
CA ARG A 94 16.73 -3.84 -5.04
C ARG A 94 16.57 -2.32 -5.10
N LYS A 95 15.32 -1.85 -5.12
CA LYS A 95 14.99 -0.44 -5.29
C LYS A 95 14.61 0.24 -3.98
N LEU A 96 14.43 -0.50 -2.89
CA LEU A 96 14.01 0.02 -1.59
C LEU A 96 12.63 0.73 -1.63
N ALA A 97 11.79 0.39 -2.62
CA ALA A 97 10.42 0.88 -2.69
C ALA A 97 9.59 0.31 -1.53
N THR A 98 8.68 1.14 -0.99
CA THR A 98 7.67 0.76 0.02
C THR A 98 6.37 0.30 -0.66
N PRO A 99 5.46 -0.40 0.05
CA PRO A 99 4.18 -0.81 -0.51
C PRO A 99 3.32 0.40 -0.90
N LEU A 100 3.38 1.50 -0.11
CA LEU A 100 2.69 2.74 -0.43
C LEU A 100 3.20 3.39 -1.74
N ALA A 101 4.52 3.38 -1.98
CA ALA A 101 5.05 3.89 -3.24
C ALA A 101 4.63 3.04 -4.45
N VAL A 102 4.58 1.72 -4.28
CA VAL A 102 4.04 0.81 -5.31
C VAL A 102 2.55 1.05 -5.53
N ALA A 103 1.76 1.27 -4.48
CA ALA A 103 0.35 1.60 -4.61
C ALA A 103 0.12 2.88 -5.42
N GLY A 104 0.95 3.92 -5.22
CA GLY A 104 0.93 5.12 -6.05
C GLY A 104 1.23 4.84 -7.52
N TYR A 105 2.28 4.07 -7.81
CA TYR A 105 2.69 3.78 -9.19
C TYR A 105 1.64 2.96 -9.98
N PHE A 106 0.96 2.02 -9.33
CA PHE A 106 -0.05 1.16 -9.97
C PHE A 106 -1.49 1.69 -9.81
N CYS A 107 -1.64 2.90 -9.27
CA CYS A 107 -2.93 3.49 -8.88
C CYS A 107 -3.85 2.57 -8.08
N ALA A 108 -3.28 1.88 -7.10
CA ALA A 108 -4.01 1.00 -6.19
C ALA A 108 -4.61 1.80 -5.03
N LEU A 109 -5.64 2.59 -5.35
CA LEU A 109 -6.25 3.56 -4.45
C LEU A 109 -6.64 2.93 -3.11
N GLU A 110 -7.46 1.88 -3.13
CA GLU A 110 -7.97 1.27 -1.90
C GLU A 110 -6.87 0.72 -0.99
N THR A 111 -5.86 0.10 -1.60
CA THR A 111 -4.74 -0.49 -0.88
C THR A 111 -3.79 0.60 -0.36
N GLY A 112 -3.56 1.66 -1.13
CA GLY A 112 -2.79 2.83 -0.70
C GLY A 112 -3.43 3.55 0.49
N LEU A 113 -4.75 3.74 0.46
CA LEU A 113 -5.49 4.35 1.56
C LEU A 113 -5.43 3.49 2.83
N LEU A 114 -5.50 2.16 2.69
CA LEU A 114 -5.29 1.25 3.81
C LEU A 114 -3.88 1.36 4.38
N PHE A 115 -2.84 1.48 3.54
CA PHE A 115 -1.47 1.65 4.03
C PHE A 115 -1.28 2.96 4.78
N LEU A 116 -1.83 4.07 4.28
CA LEU A 116 -1.85 5.35 5.00
C LEU A 116 -2.51 5.21 6.37
N ALA A 117 -3.63 4.50 6.43
CA ALA A 117 -4.34 4.23 7.68
C ALA A 117 -3.54 3.42 8.69
N ARG A 118 -2.67 2.53 8.20
CA ARG A 118 -1.83 1.65 8.99
C ARG A 118 -0.47 2.26 9.31
N GLY A 119 -0.30 3.57 9.12
CA GLY A 119 0.91 4.30 9.50
C GLY A 119 2.07 4.14 8.49
N ALA A 120 1.78 3.99 7.21
CA ALA A 120 2.81 3.99 6.19
C ALA A 120 3.62 5.30 6.19
N GLU A 121 4.94 5.20 6.07
CA GLU A 121 5.85 6.34 5.93
C GLU A 121 5.61 7.06 4.59
N VAL A 122 4.81 8.13 4.61
CA VAL A 122 4.39 8.87 3.41
C VAL A 122 5.56 9.46 2.62
N ASN A 123 6.61 9.88 3.32
CA ASN A 123 7.82 10.51 2.78
C ASN A 123 9.01 9.55 2.64
N ALA A 124 8.79 8.24 2.82
CA ALA A 124 9.84 7.26 2.58
C ALA A 124 10.31 7.33 1.12
N VAL A 125 11.63 7.40 0.94
CA VAL A 125 12.25 7.42 -0.38
C VAL A 125 12.83 6.07 -0.75
N ASN A 126 12.69 5.70 -2.01
CA ASN A 126 13.39 4.55 -2.58
C ASN A 126 14.85 4.93 -2.94
N LYS A 127 15.61 4.00 -3.53
CA LYS A 127 17.02 4.21 -3.94
C LYS A 127 17.20 5.37 -4.94
N ASP A 128 16.16 5.72 -5.66
CA ASP A 128 16.16 6.81 -6.64
C ASP A 128 15.58 8.13 -6.08
N GLY A 129 15.23 8.16 -4.79
CA GLY A 129 14.61 9.33 -4.17
C GLY A 129 13.11 9.47 -4.44
N PHE A 130 12.45 8.43 -5.00
CA PHE A 130 11.01 8.48 -5.24
C PHE A 130 10.26 8.27 -3.93
N THR A 131 9.38 9.21 -3.61
CA THR A 131 8.33 9.08 -2.58
C THR A 131 7.07 8.47 -3.17
N ALA A 132 6.09 8.16 -2.32
CA ALA A 132 4.77 7.74 -2.78
C ALA A 132 4.06 8.82 -3.62
N LEU A 133 4.28 10.10 -3.31
CA LEU A 133 3.73 11.22 -4.08
C LEU A 133 4.32 11.30 -5.49
N ILE A 134 5.64 11.16 -5.62
CA ILE A 134 6.30 11.09 -6.94
C ILE A 134 5.79 9.87 -7.71
N ALA A 135 5.67 8.72 -7.05
CA ALA A 135 5.16 7.50 -7.67
C ALA A 135 3.71 7.64 -8.15
N ALA A 136 2.83 8.29 -7.38
CA ALA A 136 1.44 8.56 -7.77
C ALA A 136 1.34 9.50 -8.98
N VAL A 137 2.21 10.52 -9.07
CA VAL A 137 2.28 11.37 -10.26
C VAL A 137 2.76 10.58 -11.47
N TRP A 138 3.83 9.78 -11.31
CA TRP A 138 4.41 9.01 -12.40
C TRP A 138 3.47 7.89 -12.88
N GLY A 139 2.72 7.28 -11.97
CA GLY A 139 1.70 6.27 -12.24
C GLY A 139 0.34 6.82 -12.69
N ASP A 140 0.23 8.14 -12.88
CA ASP A 140 -1.01 8.83 -13.25
C ASP A 140 -2.20 8.48 -12.33
N CYS A 141 -2.00 8.60 -11.02
CA CYS A 141 -3.00 8.32 -10.00
C CYS A 141 -3.46 9.60 -9.26
N PRO A 142 -4.23 10.49 -9.90
CA PRO A 142 -4.71 11.73 -9.27
C PRO A 142 -5.50 11.49 -7.98
N GLU A 143 -6.20 10.36 -7.87
CA GLU A 143 -7.03 9.99 -6.73
C GLU A 143 -6.22 9.75 -5.46
N LEU A 144 -4.96 9.31 -5.58
CA LEU A 144 -4.09 9.08 -4.42
C LEU A 144 -3.25 10.31 -4.05
N ILE A 145 -3.08 11.27 -4.96
CA ILE A 145 -2.31 12.52 -4.69
C ILE A 145 -2.94 13.30 -3.53
N GLY A 146 -4.25 13.53 -3.56
CA GLY A 146 -4.96 14.24 -2.49
C GLY A 146 -4.72 13.59 -1.12
N PRO A 147 -5.07 12.31 -0.94
CA PRO A 147 -4.80 11.57 0.29
C PRO A 147 -3.35 11.58 0.73
N LEU A 148 -2.38 11.47 -0.18
CA LEU A 148 -0.97 11.57 0.18
C LEU A 148 -0.64 12.95 0.77
N LEU A 149 -1.09 14.02 0.14
CA LEU A 149 -0.88 15.39 0.64
C LEU A 149 -1.62 15.65 1.96
N ASP A 150 -2.81 15.07 2.14
CA ASP A 150 -3.59 15.13 3.39
C ASP A 150 -2.87 14.41 4.54
N HIS A 151 -2.13 13.34 4.23
CA HIS A 151 -1.31 12.59 5.17
C HIS A 151 0.13 13.11 5.30
N GLY A 152 0.41 14.35 4.86
CA GLY A 152 1.69 15.01 5.07
C GLY A 152 2.79 14.62 4.08
N ALA A 153 2.44 14.19 2.87
CA ALA A 153 3.42 14.04 1.80
C ALA A 153 4.08 15.40 1.48
N ASP A 154 5.40 15.43 1.45
CA ASP A 154 6.19 16.62 1.12
C ASP A 154 6.32 16.75 -0.41
N PRO A 155 5.72 17.77 -1.04
CA PRO A 155 5.88 17.99 -2.48
C PRO A 155 7.28 18.50 -2.85
N MET A 156 8.11 18.88 -1.87
CA MET A 156 9.46 19.42 -2.09
C MET A 156 10.54 18.34 -2.14
N ILE A 157 10.23 17.09 -1.77
CA ILE A 157 11.20 15.99 -1.91
C ILE A 157 11.49 15.76 -3.40
N ALA A 158 12.77 15.82 -3.74
CA ALA A 158 13.26 15.67 -5.09
C ALA A 158 13.90 14.28 -5.29
N ALA A 159 13.61 13.66 -6.43
CA ALA A 159 14.24 12.43 -6.84
C ALA A 159 15.71 12.70 -7.23
N ARG A 160 16.66 12.03 -6.59
CA ARG A 160 18.11 12.24 -6.78
C ARG A 160 18.85 10.96 -7.18
N GLY A 161 18.11 9.96 -7.62
CA GLY A 161 18.63 8.67 -8.03
C GLY A 161 19.66 8.78 -9.14
N ARG A 162 20.78 8.08 -8.98
CA ARG A 162 21.77 7.94 -10.06
C ARG A 162 21.27 7.14 -11.25
N SER A 163 20.15 6.41 -11.11
CA SER A 163 19.56 5.67 -12.22
C SER A 163 18.53 6.48 -13.02
N LEU A 164 18.25 7.73 -12.62
CA LEU A 164 17.41 8.65 -13.38
C LEU A 164 18.21 9.34 -14.50
N PRO A 165 17.55 9.71 -15.61
CA PRO A 165 18.11 10.63 -16.61
C PRO A 165 18.68 11.88 -15.96
N GLU A 166 19.77 12.41 -16.51
CA GLU A 166 20.50 13.52 -15.89
C GLU A 166 19.64 14.77 -15.71
N ASP A 167 18.77 15.01 -16.68
CA ASP A 167 17.81 16.11 -16.74
C ASP A 167 16.62 15.93 -15.81
N GLU A 168 16.39 14.72 -15.27
CA GLU A 168 15.33 14.41 -14.29
C GLU A 168 15.85 14.33 -12.85
N ARG A 169 17.18 14.40 -12.65
CA ARG A 169 17.74 14.45 -11.31
C ARG A 169 17.42 15.80 -10.67
N GLY A 170 16.83 15.74 -9.49
CA GLY A 170 16.33 16.91 -8.78
C GLY A 170 14.86 17.21 -9.07
N PHE A 171 14.18 16.41 -9.88
CA PHE A 171 12.74 16.58 -10.11
C PHE A 171 11.95 16.28 -8.86
N ARG A 172 11.01 17.17 -8.54
CA ARG A 172 9.93 16.93 -7.57
C ARG A 172 8.71 16.34 -8.29
N ALA A 173 7.70 15.99 -7.51
CA ALA A 173 6.44 15.48 -8.05
C ALA A 173 5.84 16.40 -9.14
N VAL A 174 5.83 17.72 -8.93
CA VAL A 174 5.32 18.67 -9.94
C VAL A 174 6.15 18.69 -11.23
N ASP A 175 7.47 18.51 -11.13
CA ASP A 175 8.37 18.56 -12.29
C ASP A 175 8.16 17.33 -13.18
N PHE A 176 7.94 16.16 -12.57
CA PHE A 176 7.51 14.96 -13.27
C PHE A 176 6.15 15.11 -13.94
N ALA A 177 5.16 15.70 -13.26
CA ALA A 177 3.86 15.98 -13.86
C ALA A 177 4.01 16.89 -15.09
N ARG A 178 4.76 18.00 -14.98
CA ARG A 178 4.99 18.93 -16.09
C ARG A 178 5.61 18.26 -17.31
N LYS A 179 6.58 17.36 -17.09
CA LYS A 179 7.32 16.70 -18.19
C LYS A 179 6.55 15.54 -18.82
N HIS A 180 5.97 14.66 -18.01
CA HIS A 180 5.43 13.38 -18.49
C HIS A 180 3.91 13.38 -18.62
N ASN A 181 3.19 14.17 -17.82
CA ASN A 181 1.73 14.23 -17.84
C ASN A 181 1.20 15.61 -17.40
N PRO A 182 1.30 16.63 -18.28
CA PRO A 182 0.85 17.98 -17.93
C PRO A 182 -0.67 18.06 -17.72
N ALA A 183 -1.46 17.13 -18.29
CA ALA A 183 -2.90 17.07 -18.09
C ALA A 183 -3.28 16.79 -16.62
N LEU A 184 -2.44 16.06 -15.88
CA LEU A 184 -2.61 15.85 -14.44
C LEU A 184 -2.71 17.18 -13.68
N LEU A 185 -1.98 18.21 -14.12
CA LEU A 185 -1.95 19.53 -13.50
C LEU A 185 -3.26 20.30 -13.66
N GLU A 186 -4.13 19.90 -14.60
CA GLU A 186 -5.45 20.49 -14.78
C GLU A 186 -6.50 19.92 -13.81
N THR A 187 -6.22 18.76 -13.23
CA THR A 187 -7.08 18.14 -12.22
C THR A 187 -7.06 18.92 -10.91
N ARG A 188 -8.07 18.71 -10.05
CA ARG A 188 -8.08 19.28 -8.70
C ARG A 188 -6.84 18.89 -7.89
N ALA A 189 -6.41 17.63 -8.01
CA ALA A 189 -5.24 17.11 -7.31
C ALA A 189 -3.94 17.76 -7.82
N GLY A 190 -3.78 17.88 -9.14
CA GLY A 190 -2.62 18.54 -9.75
C GLY A 190 -2.52 20.02 -9.41
N LYS A 191 -3.64 20.76 -9.45
CA LYS A 191 -3.69 22.17 -9.03
C LYS A 191 -3.27 22.34 -7.57
N ARG A 192 -3.72 21.44 -6.69
CA ARG A 192 -3.32 21.41 -5.28
C ARG A 192 -1.82 21.14 -5.13
N LEU A 193 -1.28 20.15 -5.85
CA LEU A 193 0.14 19.83 -5.84
C LEU A 193 0.99 21.04 -6.24
N VAL A 194 0.61 21.73 -7.32
CA VAL A 194 1.29 22.96 -7.78
C VAL A 194 1.26 24.01 -6.69
N ALA A 195 0.07 24.31 -6.13
CA ALA A 195 -0.09 25.34 -5.12
C ALA A 195 0.78 25.08 -3.88
N GLN A 196 0.81 23.84 -3.35
CA GLN A 196 1.65 23.52 -2.19
C GLN A 196 3.14 23.57 -2.51
N THR A 197 3.53 23.15 -3.73
CA THR A 197 4.94 23.24 -4.16
C THR A 197 5.41 24.70 -4.31
N GLU A 198 4.57 25.58 -4.85
CA GLU A 198 4.89 27.00 -5.09
C GLU A 198 4.84 27.85 -3.83
N ALA A 199 3.98 27.49 -2.86
CA ALA A 199 3.95 28.12 -1.56
C ALA A 199 5.23 27.86 -0.74
N GLY A 200 6.05 26.88 -1.14
CA GLY A 200 7.21 26.44 -0.37
C GLY A 200 6.82 25.81 0.98
N GLU A 201 5.53 25.46 1.12
CA GLU A 201 5.00 24.75 2.25
C GLU A 201 5.45 23.29 2.10
N GLY A 202 6.36 22.84 2.97
CA GLY A 202 6.69 21.42 3.10
C GLY A 202 5.50 20.65 3.69
N CYS A 203 5.78 19.60 4.48
CA CYS A 203 4.73 18.83 5.17
C CYS A 203 3.78 19.68 6.06
N ASP A 204 4.19 20.89 6.44
CA ASP A 204 3.43 21.82 7.30
C ASP A 204 2.18 22.42 6.60
N GLY A 205 2.09 22.33 5.27
CA GLY A 205 0.94 22.81 4.47
C GLY A 205 -0.29 21.90 4.50
N ALA A 206 -0.29 20.84 5.32
CA ALA A 206 -1.44 19.95 5.51
C ALA A 206 -2.57 20.71 6.23
N ARG A 207 -3.51 21.27 5.45
CA ARG A 207 -4.77 21.83 5.98
C ARG A 207 -5.56 20.74 6.69
N ALA A 208 -6.30 21.14 7.72
CA ALA A 208 -7.24 20.29 8.42
C ALA A 208 -8.10 19.52 7.41
N ILE A 209 -7.99 18.19 7.42
CA ILE A 209 -8.79 17.30 6.59
C ILE A 209 -10.25 17.58 6.95
N GLU A 210 -11.00 18.24 6.08
CA GLU A 210 -12.46 18.26 6.18
C GLU A 210 -12.88 16.80 6.15
N SER A 211 -13.46 16.32 7.26
CA SER A 211 -13.86 14.92 7.52
C SER A 211 -14.24 14.18 6.23
N ASP A 212 -13.26 13.52 5.60
CA ASP A 212 -13.47 13.04 4.25
C ASP A 212 -14.27 11.75 4.32
N THR A 213 -15.58 11.90 4.11
CA THR A 213 -16.55 10.80 4.07
C THR A 213 -16.14 9.68 3.10
N THR A 214 -15.19 9.94 2.18
CA THR A 214 -14.65 8.99 1.21
C THR A 214 -13.80 7.91 1.87
N LEU A 215 -12.91 8.27 2.81
CA LEU A 215 -12.06 7.33 3.53
C LEU A 215 -12.88 6.44 4.48
N GLU A 216 -13.83 7.04 5.20
CA GLU A 216 -14.72 6.30 6.10
C GLU A 216 -15.63 5.32 5.33
N LYS A 217 -16.20 5.73 4.19
CA LYS A 217 -17.01 4.86 3.32
C LYS A 217 -16.17 3.73 2.73
N LEU A 218 -14.96 4.03 2.27
CA LEU A 218 -14.04 3.02 1.75
C LEU A 218 -13.69 2.01 2.84
N ALA A 219 -13.39 2.48 4.05
CA ALA A 219 -12.98 1.63 5.14
C ALA A 219 -14.13 0.76 5.65
N ALA A 220 -15.36 1.29 5.70
CA ALA A 220 -16.56 0.49 5.99
C ALA A 220 -16.76 -0.63 4.96
N ARG A 221 -16.48 -0.36 3.67
CA ARG A 221 -16.55 -1.36 2.58
C ARG A 221 -15.44 -2.42 2.66
N VAL A 222 -14.20 -2.00 2.95
CA VAL A 222 -13.01 -2.86 2.91
C VAL A 222 -12.84 -3.70 4.16
N LEU A 223 -13.05 -3.09 5.34
CA LEU A 223 -12.84 -3.74 6.64
C LEU A 223 -14.14 -4.37 7.18
N GLY A 224 -15.29 -4.11 6.54
CA GLY A 224 -16.60 -4.60 6.96
C GLY A 224 -17.12 -3.97 8.25
N ASP A 225 -16.35 -3.07 8.86
CA ASP A 225 -16.63 -2.47 10.15
C ASP A 225 -16.02 -1.07 10.21
N ALA A 226 -16.89 -0.05 10.18
CA ALA A 226 -16.51 1.34 10.31
C ALA A 226 -15.87 1.65 11.68
N ASP A 227 -16.19 0.88 12.73
CA ASP A 227 -15.61 1.03 14.05
C ASP A 227 -14.19 0.45 14.11
N LYS A 228 -13.94 -0.67 13.41
CA LYS A 228 -12.57 -1.20 13.23
C LYS A 228 -11.69 -0.16 12.52
N TRP A 229 -12.21 0.53 11.51
CA TRP A 229 -11.52 1.65 10.89
C TRP A 229 -11.28 2.81 11.85
N ARG A 230 -12.31 3.30 12.55
CA ARG A 230 -12.16 4.39 13.53
C ARG A 230 -11.16 4.06 14.62
N ALA A 231 -11.07 2.79 15.02
CA ALA A 231 -10.07 2.31 15.98
C ALA A 231 -8.64 2.36 15.41
N ILE A 232 -8.43 1.86 14.19
CA ILE A 232 -7.14 1.96 13.47
C ILE A 232 -6.77 3.43 13.28
N ALA A 233 -7.74 4.24 12.87
CA ALA A 233 -7.58 5.66 12.67
C ALA A 233 -7.13 6.32 13.98
N LYS A 234 -7.89 6.15 15.07
CA LYS A 234 -7.56 6.67 16.39
C LYS A 234 -6.18 6.20 16.89
N ALA A 235 -5.84 4.93 16.71
CA ALA A 235 -4.55 4.37 17.14
C ALA A 235 -3.35 4.98 16.39
N ASN A 236 -3.57 5.47 15.17
CA ASN A 236 -2.55 6.16 14.37
C ASN A 236 -2.75 7.69 14.35
N ASN A 237 -3.48 8.25 15.32
CA ASN A 237 -3.82 9.69 15.40
C ASN A 237 -4.58 10.26 14.18
N LEU A 238 -5.39 9.44 13.51
CA LEU A 238 -6.22 9.79 12.34
C LEU A 238 -7.70 10.11 12.73
N GLY A 239 -7.98 10.56 13.96
CA GLY A 239 -9.33 10.61 14.52
C GLY A 239 -9.94 12.01 14.75
N SER A 240 -11.17 12.19 14.22
CA SER A 240 -12.31 13.10 14.49
C SER A 240 -12.15 14.57 14.94
N ASP A 241 -11.09 14.95 15.65
CA ASP A 241 -10.96 16.29 16.23
C ASP A 241 -9.81 17.02 15.55
N GLY A 242 -10.14 17.79 14.49
CA GLY A 242 -9.31 18.84 13.91
C GLY A 242 -7.80 18.57 13.89
N TYR A 243 -7.33 17.93 12.81
CA TYR A 243 -5.91 17.71 12.52
C TYR A 243 -5.05 18.93 12.84
N ARG A 244 -4.14 18.77 13.81
CA ARG A 244 -2.84 19.43 13.79
C ARG A 244 -1.80 18.34 13.60
N LEU A 245 -1.37 18.16 12.35
CA LEU A 245 -0.09 17.49 12.02
C LEU A 245 1.05 18.42 12.45
N GLY A 246 1.09 18.74 13.74
CA GLY A 246 2.21 19.40 14.39
C GLY A 246 3.14 18.31 14.86
N ASP A 247 4.11 17.99 14.01
CA ASP A 247 5.39 17.34 14.28
C ASP A 247 5.64 16.32 13.18
N CYS A 248 6.28 16.80 12.11
CA CYS A 248 7.10 15.96 11.26
C CYS A 248 7.85 14.98 12.17
N LEU A 249 7.60 13.67 12.03
CA LEU A 249 8.44 12.63 12.61
C LEU A 249 9.87 12.98 12.18
N LYS A 250 10.64 13.60 13.10
CA LYS A 250 12.03 13.94 12.86
C LYS A 250 12.71 12.64 12.49
N LEU A 251 13.09 12.51 11.22
CA LEU A 251 13.99 11.45 10.81
C LEU A 251 15.20 11.53 11.74
N PRO A 252 15.60 10.42 12.41
CA PRO A 252 16.84 10.44 13.17
C PRO A 252 17.98 10.82 12.23
N ALA A 253 18.84 11.73 12.71
CA ALA A 253 19.97 12.30 11.99
C ALA A 253 20.95 11.25 11.45
#